data_AF-A0A964AGD2-F1
#
_entry.id   AF-A0A964AGD2-F1
#
_cell.length_a   1.000
_cell.length_b   1.000
_cell.length_c   1.000
_cell.angle_alpha   90.00
_cell.angle_beta   90.00
_cell.angle_gamma   90.00
#
_symmetry.space_group_name_H-M   'P 1'
#
loop_
_entity.id
_entity.type
_entity.pdbx_description
1 polymer ?
#
loop_
_entity_poly.entity_id
_entity_poly.type
_entity_poly.pdbx_seq_one_letter_code
_entity_poly.pdbx_strand_id
1 'polypeptide(L)'
;MADKTTSAEPELEGLRYLKEGFCFTPEQDRQFALGWPHVRRLDPDHPDDNDPQASAMRYLDQLDFTSRMVWGYRTAMGLARAWGQPAIFDLAPAVRGLRIEAEEAIWNARPLQAEEARALLRTRMTAPVGGIGERTPRTFVLLLEALVGSEPIADAMTSILEEMTITELRQHWALPPRVTYQLGHLMLRVSPQTAATLRRRLQDVLRRGTAFHNGPLEELRLPRSEITHLRSIHLILHGAEAAESSSDHSPEWYTHIHDDYSIVQMRAALGRTPYELDARLVFLGGPDVLRFYGKRLDWLKSQPQQLLFLEQVAPIKHPKVVHLLLRMARTSQVRRQVMWWFKKHAAYVSPVLEKLVEEQRASAAQAQDMLDTLGT
;
A
#
# COMPACT_ATOMS: atom_id res chain seq x y z
N MET A 1 -17.71 5.44 41.44
CA MET A 1 -16.67 4.70 40.70
C MET A 1 -17.33 4.13 39.47
N ALA A 2 -17.22 4.83 38.34
CA ALA A 2 -17.75 4.36 37.07
C ALA A 2 -16.75 3.34 36.51
N ASP A 3 -17.22 2.11 36.35
CA ASP A 3 -16.48 1.01 35.77
C ASP A 3 -16.11 1.41 34.33
N LYS A 4 -14.82 1.66 34.08
CA LYS A 4 -14.32 1.81 32.73
C LYS A 4 -14.30 0.41 32.14
N THR A 5 -15.44 -0.01 31.59
CA THR A 5 -15.50 -1.07 30.58
C THR A 5 -14.58 -0.63 29.45
N THR A 6 -13.34 -1.07 29.52
CA THR A 6 -12.40 -1.04 28.43
C THR A 6 -13.02 -1.95 27.38
N SER A 7 -13.71 -1.35 26.41
CA SER A 7 -14.15 -2.10 25.23
C SER A 7 -12.90 -2.74 24.66
N ALA A 8 -12.80 -4.06 24.77
CA ALA A 8 -11.68 -4.79 24.20
C ALA A 8 -11.58 -4.37 22.73
N GLU A 9 -10.41 -3.88 22.34
CA GLU A 9 -10.18 -3.53 20.93
C GLU A 9 -10.49 -4.76 20.07
N PRO A 10 -11.13 -4.58 18.92
CA PRO A 10 -11.46 -5.71 18.05
C PRO A 10 -10.17 -6.43 17.64
N GLU A 11 -10.17 -7.75 17.79
CA GLU A 11 -9.09 -8.60 17.30
C GLU A 11 -9.11 -8.56 15.76
N LEU A 12 -8.04 -8.07 15.15
CA LEU A 12 -7.89 -7.97 13.70
C LEU A 12 -6.92 -9.04 13.19
N GLU A 13 -7.22 -9.66 12.05
CA GLU A 13 -6.45 -10.75 11.44
C GLU A 13 -4.95 -10.44 11.31
N GLY A 14 -4.59 -9.21 10.93
CA GLY A 14 -3.20 -8.81 10.76
C GLY A 14 -2.40 -8.78 12.06
N LEU A 15 -3.05 -8.58 13.21
CA LEU A 15 -2.37 -8.47 14.51
C LEU A 15 -1.76 -9.80 14.97
N ARG A 16 -2.19 -10.94 14.41
CA ARG A 16 -1.52 -12.23 14.63
C ARG A 16 -0.06 -12.26 14.15
N TYR A 17 0.32 -11.29 13.30
CA TYR A 17 1.66 -11.15 12.75
C TYR A 17 2.47 -10.02 13.40
N LEU A 18 1.99 -9.46 14.52
CA LEU A 18 2.66 -8.37 15.22
C LEU A 18 4.12 -8.71 15.54
N LYS A 19 5.02 -7.76 15.27
CA LYS A 19 6.45 -7.85 15.62
C LYS A 19 6.76 -6.75 16.62
N GLU A 20 6.70 -7.07 17.90
CA GLU A 20 6.96 -6.11 18.97
C GLU A 20 8.38 -5.54 18.87
N GLY A 21 8.50 -4.21 18.95
CA GLY A 21 9.77 -3.51 18.88
C GLY A 21 10.35 -3.40 17.47
N PHE A 22 9.59 -3.76 16.43
CA PHE A 22 9.98 -3.54 15.03
C PHE A 22 10.10 -2.04 14.70
N CYS A 23 9.25 -1.21 15.32
CA CYS A 23 9.21 0.23 15.23
C CYS A 23 9.52 0.89 16.59
N PHE A 24 9.46 2.23 16.63
CA PHE A 24 9.72 3.00 17.84
C PHE A 24 8.55 3.01 18.83
N THR A 25 7.32 2.72 18.38
CA THR A 25 6.14 2.67 19.24
C THR A 25 5.28 1.43 18.94
N PRO A 26 4.53 0.91 19.95
CA PRO A 26 3.62 -0.22 19.74
C PRO A 26 2.55 0.05 18.67
N GLU A 27 2.09 1.29 18.58
CA GLU A 27 1.10 1.69 17.56
C GLU A 27 1.68 1.59 16.14
N GLN A 28 2.96 1.90 15.95
CA GLN A 28 3.61 1.69 14.66
C GLN A 28 3.78 0.21 14.35
N ASP A 29 4.13 -0.62 15.34
CA ASP A 29 4.19 -2.09 15.15
C ASP A 29 2.83 -2.64 14.68
N ARG A 30 1.73 -2.19 15.31
CA ARG A 30 0.36 -2.54 14.92
C ARG A 30 0.05 -2.07 13.50
N GLN A 31 0.39 -0.84 13.13
CA GLN A 31 0.18 -0.32 11.79
C GLN A 31 0.92 -1.15 10.73
N PHE A 32 2.16 -1.55 11.02
CA PHE A 32 2.87 -2.49 10.17
C PHE A 32 2.14 -3.80 10.10
N ALA A 33 1.80 -4.46 11.21
CA ALA A 33 1.05 -5.72 11.20
C ALA A 33 -0.22 -5.66 10.32
N LEU A 34 -0.96 -4.54 10.41
CA LEU A 34 -2.16 -4.22 9.65
C LEU A 34 -1.91 -3.75 8.19
N GLY A 35 -0.68 -3.84 7.69
CA GLY A 35 -0.37 -3.66 6.26
C GLY A 35 0.17 -2.29 5.87
N TRP A 36 0.73 -1.49 6.78
CA TRP A 36 1.47 -0.27 6.41
C TRP A 36 2.56 -0.56 5.35
N PRO A 37 2.73 0.29 4.32
CA PRO A 37 2.08 1.59 4.07
C PRO A 37 0.78 1.51 3.24
N HIS A 38 0.19 0.33 3.08
CA HIS A 38 -1.03 0.09 2.30
C HIS A 38 -2.29 0.36 3.13
N VAL A 39 -2.35 1.56 3.71
CA VAL A 39 -3.49 2.11 4.45
C VAL A 39 -3.58 3.61 4.15
N ARG A 40 -4.79 4.17 4.15
CA ARG A 40 -4.99 5.61 4.08
C ARG A 40 -5.69 6.09 5.34
N ARG A 41 -5.36 7.31 5.77
CA ARG A 41 -5.96 7.98 6.92
C ARG A 41 -6.70 9.21 6.44
N LEU A 42 -7.82 9.48 7.10
CA LEU A 42 -8.57 10.69 6.89
C LEU A 42 -8.29 11.62 8.06
N ASP A 43 -8.01 12.88 7.73
CA ASP A 43 -7.83 13.96 8.67
C ASP A 43 -8.94 14.99 8.42
N PRO A 44 -9.86 15.20 9.38
CA PRO A 44 -10.98 16.13 9.21
C PRO A 44 -10.54 17.60 9.18
N ASP A 45 -9.38 17.92 9.75
CA ASP A 45 -8.82 19.27 9.83
C ASP A 45 -7.74 19.52 8.77
N HIS A 46 -7.66 18.62 7.79
CA HIS A 46 -6.63 18.66 6.78
C HIS A 46 -6.76 19.90 5.88
N PRO A 47 -5.66 20.63 5.57
CA PRO A 47 -5.73 21.86 4.78
C PRO A 47 -6.35 21.73 3.39
N ASP A 48 -6.24 20.55 2.77
CA ASP A 48 -6.89 20.27 1.47
C ASP A 48 -8.41 20.44 1.54
N ASP A 49 -9.04 20.27 2.70
CA ASP A 49 -10.49 20.41 2.88
C ASP A 49 -10.96 21.86 3.09
N ASN A 50 -10.04 22.84 3.11
CA ASN A 50 -10.39 24.26 3.00
C ASN A 50 -11.00 24.58 1.62
N ASP A 51 -10.50 23.91 0.59
CA ASP A 51 -11.06 23.90 -0.77
C ASP A 51 -10.93 22.48 -1.34
N PRO A 52 -11.83 21.56 -0.94
CA PRO A 52 -11.72 20.15 -1.28
C PRO A 52 -11.85 19.91 -2.78
N GLN A 53 -12.53 20.81 -3.50
CA GLN A 53 -12.69 20.72 -4.94
C GLN A 53 -11.38 21.06 -5.65
N ALA A 54 -10.79 22.23 -5.38
CA ALA A 54 -9.52 22.60 -5.98
C ALA A 54 -8.42 21.60 -5.62
N SER A 55 -8.45 21.09 -4.39
CA SER A 55 -7.54 20.03 -3.95
C SER A 55 -7.73 18.74 -4.74
N ALA A 56 -8.97 18.23 -4.86
CA ALA A 56 -9.25 17.02 -5.64
C ALA A 56 -8.83 17.18 -7.11
N MET A 57 -9.17 18.30 -7.75
CA MET A 57 -8.76 18.57 -9.14
C MET A 57 -7.24 18.60 -9.30
N ARG A 58 -6.52 19.26 -8.37
CA ARG A 58 -5.05 19.24 -8.36
C ARG A 58 -4.49 17.82 -8.27
N TYR A 59 -5.08 16.93 -7.48
CA TYR A 59 -4.62 15.53 -7.41
C TYR A 59 -4.96 14.72 -8.65
N LEU A 60 -6.11 15.01 -9.27
CA LEU A 60 -6.49 14.41 -10.54
C LEU A 60 -5.50 14.78 -11.65
N ASP A 61 -4.92 15.99 -11.59
CA ASP A 61 -3.91 16.46 -12.54
C ASP A 61 -2.49 15.94 -12.25
N GLN A 62 -2.19 15.54 -11.01
CA GLN A 62 -0.86 15.04 -10.61
C GLN A 62 -0.62 13.58 -10.98
N LEU A 63 0.65 13.25 -11.27
CA LEU A 63 1.10 11.88 -11.54
C LEU A 63 1.66 11.15 -10.29
N ASP A 64 2.05 11.89 -9.25
CA ASP A 64 2.80 11.36 -8.09
C ASP A 64 2.04 11.54 -6.75
N PHE A 65 0.76 11.16 -6.72
CA PHE A 65 -0.08 11.24 -5.50
C PHE A 65 -0.27 9.90 -4.78
N THR A 66 0.19 8.78 -5.36
CA THR A 66 0.14 7.43 -4.74
C THR A 66 0.76 7.38 -3.36
N SER A 67 1.75 8.25 -3.16
CA SER A 67 2.60 8.37 -1.99
C SER A 67 1.86 8.91 -0.76
N ARG A 68 0.76 9.62 -0.94
CA ARG A 68 0.10 10.29 0.17
C ARG A 68 -0.67 9.29 1.05
N MET A 69 -0.38 9.28 2.34
CA MET A 69 -1.04 8.41 3.31
C MET A 69 -2.16 9.09 4.10
N VAL A 70 -2.07 10.40 4.32
CA VAL A 70 -3.10 11.19 5.02
C VAL A 70 -3.83 12.10 4.04
N TRP A 71 -5.15 12.07 4.04
CA TRP A 71 -6.01 12.81 3.13
C TRP A 71 -7.04 13.63 3.89
N GLY A 72 -7.42 14.78 3.35
CA GLY A 72 -8.62 15.47 3.82
C GLY A 72 -9.85 14.63 3.55
N TYR A 73 -10.75 14.53 4.53
CA TYR A 73 -11.96 13.71 4.46
C TYR A 73 -12.83 14.06 3.25
N ARG A 74 -13.12 15.36 3.04
CA ARG A 74 -13.94 15.85 1.93
C ARG A 74 -13.25 15.67 0.58
N THR A 75 -11.96 15.98 0.54
CA THR A 75 -11.12 15.76 -0.64
C THR A 75 -11.10 14.28 -1.05
N ALA A 76 -10.90 13.37 -0.09
CA ALA A 76 -10.89 11.93 -0.32
C ALA A 76 -12.22 11.41 -0.86
N MET A 77 -13.35 11.90 -0.32
CA MET A 77 -14.68 11.54 -0.84
C MET A 77 -14.85 11.92 -2.31
N GLY A 78 -14.47 13.14 -2.70
CA GLY A 78 -14.52 13.58 -4.09
C GLY A 78 -13.62 12.74 -5.00
N LEU A 79 -12.39 12.47 -4.56
CA LEU A 79 -11.44 11.64 -5.30
C LEU A 79 -11.88 10.19 -5.46
N ALA A 80 -12.47 9.59 -4.43
CA ALA A 80 -12.97 8.22 -4.51
C ALA A 80 -14.08 8.10 -5.57
N ARG A 81 -14.99 9.06 -5.63
CA ARG A 81 -16.04 9.09 -6.66
C ARG A 81 -15.47 9.33 -8.05
N ALA A 82 -14.56 10.29 -8.18
CA ALA A 82 -13.88 10.56 -9.44
C ALA A 82 -13.14 9.28 -9.90
N TRP A 83 -12.16 8.78 -9.17
CA TRP A 83 -11.39 7.59 -9.58
C TRP A 83 -12.22 6.31 -9.77
N GLY A 84 -13.44 6.24 -9.23
CA GLY A 84 -14.38 5.16 -9.49
C GLY A 84 -15.03 5.20 -10.88
N GLN A 85 -14.98 6.32 -11.60
CA GLN A 85 -15.54 6.46 -12.94
C GLN A 85 -14.61 5.89 -14.03
N PRO A 86 -15.17 5.39 -15.15
CA PRO A 86 -14.39 4.95 -16.29
C PRO A 86 -13.87 6.18 -17.06
N ALA A 87 -12.55 6.38 -17.09
CA ALA A 87 -11.81 7.38 -17.88
C ALA A 87 -12.17 8.84 -17.63
N ILE A 88 -11.39 9.52 -16.76
CA ILE A 88 -11.60 10.95 -16.53
C ILE A 88 -10.45 11.83 -17.03
N PHE A 89 -9.20 11.36 -17.09
CA PHE A 89 -8.08 12.30 -17.27
C PHE A 89 -6.93 11.78 -18.13
N ASP A 90 -7.18 11.53 -19.42
CA ASP A 90 -6.22 11.82 -20.50
C ASP A 90 -6.94 12.13 -21.85
N LEU A 91 -6.91 13.42 -22.20
CA LEU A 91 -6.71 14.00 -23.55
C LEU A 91 -7.45 13.42 -24.78
N ALA A 92 -8.76 13.17 -24.70
CA ALA A 92 -9.61 13.13 -25.90
C ALA A 92 -10.82 14.09 -25.74
N PRO A 93 -11.08 15.01 -26.70
CA PRO A 93 -12.24 15.92 -26.67
C PRO A 93 -13.59 15.21 -26.49
N ALA A 94 -13.68 13.92 -26.84
CA ALA A 94 -14.87 13.09 -26.70
C ALA A 94 -15.23 12.71 -25.25
N VAL A 95 -14.39 13.02 -24.25
CA VAL A 95 -14.55 12.57 -22.84
C VAL A 95 -15.01 13.71 -21.91
N ARG A 96 -15.38 14.88 -22.48
CA ARG A 96 -15.82 16.06 -21.70
C ARG A 96 -17.02 15.77 -20.77
N GLY A 97 -17.93 14.87 -21.16
CA GLY A 97 -19.09 14.47 -20.35
C GLY A 97 -18.69 13.74 -19.05
N LEU A 98 -17.79 12.76 -19.14
CA LEU A 98 -17.29 12.00 -17.97
C LEU A 98 -16.48 12.87 -17.00
N ARG A 99 -15.80 13.90 -17.53
CA ARG A 99 -15.16 14.93 -16.71
C ARG A 99 -16.17 15.77 -15.95
N ILE A 100 -17.26 16.19 -16.59
CA ILE A 100 -18.35 16.92 -15.92
C ILE A 100 -18.96 16.06 -14.81
N GLU A 101 -19.22 14.78 -15.07
CA GLU A 101 -19.75 13.85 -14.06
C GLU A 101 -18.78 13.67 -12.88
N ALA A 102 -17.48 13.56 -13.13
CA ALA A 102 -16.47 13.47 -12.08
C ALA A 102 -16.35 14.77 -11.27
N GLU A 103 -16.41 15.92 -11.94
CA GLU A 103 -16.43 17.24 -11.29
C GLU A 103 -17.71 17.38 -10.45
N GLU A 104 -18.89 17.05 -10.97
CA GLU A 104 -20.18 17.05 -10.24
C GLU A 104 -20.17 16.11 -9.03
N ALA A 105 -19.52 14.95 -9.15
CA ALA A 105 -19.37 14.00 -8.06
C ALA A 105 -18.47 14.54 -6.92
N ILE A 106 -17.50 15.41 -7.25
CA ILE A 106 -16.70 16.15 -6.27
C ILE A 106 -17.55 17.26 -5.63
N TRP A 107 -18.33 18.00 -6.42
CA TRP A 107 -19.17 19.11 -5.97
C TRP A 107 -20.23 18.72 -4.93
N ASN A 108 -20.81 17.52 -5.04
CA ASN A 108 -21.93 17.07 -4.21
C ASN A 108 -21.53 16.00 -3.17
N ALA A 109 -20.26 16.01 -2.72
CA ALA A 109 -19.72 14.95 -1.89
C ALA A 109 -20.36 14.84 -0.50
N ARG A 110 -21.34 13.94 -0.39
CA ARG A 110 -21.90 13.43 0.89
C ARG A 110 -21.08 12.24 1.41
N PRO A 111 -21.21 11.86 2.70
CA PRO A 111 -20.60 10.64 3.23
C PRO A 111 -20.86 9.44 2.32
N LEU A 112 -19.78 8.79 1.91
CA LEU A 112 -19.83 7.67 0.98
C LEU A 112 -20.49 6.47 1.64
N GLN A 113 -21.54 5.94 1.03
CA GLN A 113 -22.26 4.78 1.55
C GLN A 113 -21.67 3.48 1.00
N ALA A 114 -21.84 2.37 1.72
CA ALA A 114 -21.29 1.06 1.32
C ALA A 114 -21.77 0.61 -0.07
N GLU A 115 -23.06 0.77 -0.39
CA GLU A 115 -23.60 0.43 -1.71
C GLU A 115 -23.03 1.31 -2.84
N GLU A 116 -22.80 2.59 -2.55
CA GLU A 116 -22.16 3.50 -3.51
C GLU A 116 -20.71 3.07 -3.76
N ALA A 117 -19.96 2.75 -2.70
CA ALA A 117 -18.59 2.24 -2.81
C ALA A 117 -18.53 0.91 -3.58
N ARG A 118 -19.49 0.01 -3.36
CA ARG A 118 -19.63 -1.24 -4.12
C ARG A 118 -19.86 -0.97 -5.61
N ALA A 119 -20.71 -0.02 -5.97
CA ALA A 119 -20.93 0.35 -7.37
C ALA A 119 -19.64 0.89 -8.02
N LEU A 120 -18.91 1.77 -7.34
CA LEU A 120 -17.62 2.31 -7.81
C LEU A 120 -16.57 1.19 -7.99
N LEU A 121 -16.49 0.25 -7.03
CA LEU A 121 -15.63 -0.93 -7.13
C LEU A 121 -15.98 -1.78 -8.33
N ARG A 122 -17.27 -2.07 -8.54
CA ARG A 122 -17.73 -2.89 -9.66
C ARG A 122 -17.27 -2.31 -10.98
N THR A 123 -17.50 -1.02 -11.18
CA THR A 123 -17.00 -0.28 -12.36
C THR A 123 -15.50 -0.46 -12.55
N ARG A 124 -14.70 -0.29 -11.49
CA ARG A 124 -13.24 -0.43 -11.57
C ARG A 124 -12.74 -1.86 -11.73
N MET A 125 -13.53 -2.83 -11.32
CA MET A 125 -13.22 -4.26 -11.45
C MET A 125 -13.68 -4.84 -12.79
N THR A 126 -14.58 -4.19 -13.54
CA THR A 126 -15.10 -4.71 -14.82
C THR A 126 -14.88 -3.81 -16.03
N ALA A 127 -14.41 -2.57 -15.86
CA ALA A 127 -14.25 -1.66 -17.00
C ALA A 127 -13.17 -2.14 -17.99
N PRO A 128 -13.50 -2.35 -19.28
CA PRO A 128 -12.52 -2.66 -20.31
C PRO A 128 -11.64 -1.43 -20.52
N VAL A 129 -10.34 -1.58 -20.26
CA VAL A 129 -9.37 -0.48 -20.24
C VAL A 129 -9.09 0.01 -21.67
N GLY A 130 -9.92 0.91 -22.17
CA GLY A 130 -9.68 1.69 -23.38
C GLY A 130 -9.76 3.18 -23.04
N GLY A 131 -8.71 3.72 -22.43
CA GLY A 131 -8.69 5.12 -21.99
C GLY A 131 -7.82 5.29 -20.77
N ILE A 132 -6.71 5.98 -20.97
CA ILE A 132 -5.67 6.23 -19.99
C ILE A 132 -6.29 7.09 -18.88
N GLY A 133 -6.43 6.44 -17.73
CA GLY A 133 -6.75 6.96 -16.42
C GLY A 133 -6.09 6.00 -15.44
N GLU A 134 -4.82 5.70 -15.72
CA GLU A 134 -3.95 4.65 -15.15
C GLU A 134 -3.63 4.88 -13.67
N ARG A 135 -4.31 5.84 -13.04
CA ARG A 135 -3.89 6.41 -11.77
C ARG A 135 -4.45 5.55 -10.63
N THR A 136 -3.66 4.55 -10.27
CA THR A 136 -3.49 4.01 -8.92
C THR A 136 -4.63 3.13 -8.36
N PRO A 137 -4.83 1.90 -8.88
CA PRO A 137 -5.77 0.92 -8.31
C PRO A 137 -5.68 0.77 -6.79
N ARG A 138 -4.45 0.84 -6.26
CA ARG A 138 -4.15 0.82 -4.82
C ARG A 138 -4.79 1.99 -4.07
N THR A 139 -4.47 3.23 -4.43
CA THR A 139 -4.96 4.42 -3.71
C THR A 139 -6.48 4.49 -3.71
N PHE A 140 -7.12 4.16 -4.83
CA PHE A 140 -8.58 4.11 -4.93
C PHE A 140 -9.21 3.17 -3.89
N VAL A 141 -8.78 1.90 -3.84
CA VAL A 141 -9.33 0.94 -2.85
C VAL A 141 -9.04 1.38 -1.42
N LEU A 142 -7.83 1.87 -1.15
CA LEU A 142 -7.47 2.28 0.21
C LEU A 142 -8.19 3.57 0.66
N LEU A 143 -8.58 4.46 -0.27
CA LEU A 143 -9.45 5.59 0.07
C LEU A 143 -10.88 5.12 0.37
N LEU A 144 -11.43 4.20 -0.44
CA LEU A 144 -12.74 3.61 -0.15
C LEU A 144 -12.76 2.94 1.22
N GLU A 145 -11.71 2.19 1.54
CA GLU A 145 -11.53 1.61 2.86
C GLU A 145 -11.50 2.68 3.95
N ALA A 146 -10.72 3.75 3.79
CA ALA A 146 -10.62 4.78 4.81
C ALA A 146 -11.96 5.52 5.02
N LEU A 147 -12.80 5.60 3.98
CA LEU A 147 -14.11 6.26 4.00
C LEU A 147 -15.25 5.38 4.56
N VAL A 148 -15.22 4.06 4.27
CA VAL A 148 -16.35 3.15 4.53
C VAL A 148 -16.01 2.05 5.54
N GLY A 149 -14.74 1.71 5.67
CA GLY A 149 -14.22 0.63 6.52
C GLY A 149 -13.73 -0.59 5.72
N SER A 150 -12.83 -1.37 6.31
CA SER A 150 -12.22 -2.54 5.66
C SER A 150 -13.23 -3.66 5.40
N GLU A 151 -14.12 -3.96 6.36
CA GLU A 151 -15.09 -5.07 6.23
C GLU A 151 -16.09 -4.86 5.07
N PRO A 152 -16.81 -3.72 4.97
CA PRO A 152 -17.76 -3.53 3.87
C PRO A 152 -17.10 -3.52 2.50
N ILE A 153 -15.90 -2.97 2.37
CA ILE A 153 -15.17 -2.92 1.10
C ILE A 153 -14.66 -4.32 0.71
N ALA A 154 -14.13 -5.09 1.67
CA ALA A 154 -13.66 -6.45 1.41
C ALA A 154 -14.82 -7.39 1.02
N ASP A 155 -15.97 -7.25 1.68
CA ASP A 155 -17.19 -7.98 1.33
C ASP A 155 -17.69 -7.60 -0.06
N ALA A 156 -17.81 -6.30 -0.36
CA ALA A 156 -18.25 -5.79 -1.66
C ALA A 156 -17.37 -6.31 -2.81
N MET A 157 -16.04 -6.25 -2.67
CA MET A 157 -15.10 -6.78 -3.66
C MET A 157 -15.29 -8.27 -3.88
N THR A 158 -15.46 -9.04 -2.81
CA THR A 158 -15.65 -10.50 -2.89
C THR A 158 -16.97 -10.84 -3.59
N SER A 159 -18.06 -10.14 -3.23
CA SER A 159 -19.37 -10.30 -3.87
C SER A 159 -19.34 -9.97 -5.37
N ILE A 160 -18.60 -8.92 -5.77
CA ILE A 160 -18.41 -8.61 -7.20
C ILE A 160 -17.71 -9.75 -7.93
N LEU A 161 -16.66 -10.35 -7.34
CA LEU A 161 -15.93 -11.47 -7.94
C LEU A 161 -16.80 -12.74 -8.05
N GLU A 162 -17.70 -12.96 -7.11
CA GLU A 162 -18.69 -14.05 -7.15
C GLU A 162 -19.72 -13.84 -8.28
N GLU A 163 -20.11 -12.60 -8.57
CA GLU A 163 -21.05 -12.26 -9.65
C GLU A 163 -20.41 -12.31 -11.04
N MET A 164 -19.09 -12.17 -11.14
CA MET A 164 -18.38 -12.20 -12.43
C MET A 164 -18.51 -13.55 -13.14
N THR A 165 -18.65 -13.47 -14.45
CA THR A 165 -18.54 -14.62 -15.36
C THR A 165 -17.11 -15.14 -15.41
N ILE A 166 -16.95 -16.40 -15.86
CA ILE A 166 -15.62 -16.99 -16.07
C ILE A 166 -14.78 -16.16 -17.06
N THR A 167 -15.42 -15.59 -18.08
CA THR A 167 -14.77 -14.71 -19.06
C THR A 167 -14.21 -13.47 -18.40
N GLU A 168 -15.00 -12.76 -17.58
CA GLU A 168 -14.54 -11.57 -16.84
C GLU A 168 -13.40 -11.91 -15.87
N LEU A 169 -13.51 -13.03 -15.13
CA LEU A 169 -12.46 -13.47 -14.20
C LEU A 169 -11.12 -13.75 -14.89
N ARG A 170 -11.16 -14.29 -16.12
CA ARG A 170 -9.99 -14.63 -16.93
C ARG A 170 -9.50 -13.48 -17.79
N GLN A 171 -10.26 -12.40 -17.90
CA GLN A 171 -9.93 -11.34 -18.82
C GLN A 171 -8.60 -10.69 -18.42
N HIS A 172 -7.63 -10.71 -19.33
CA HIS A 172 -6.38 -10.03 -19.11
C HIS A 172 -6.57 -8.53 -19.22
N TRP A 173 -6.47 -7.86 -18.08
CA TRP A 173 -6.46 -6.41 -18.00
C TRP A 173 -5.35 -5.96 -17.06
N ALA A 174 -4.67 -4.86 -17.40
CA ALA A 174 -3.55 -4.38 -16.59
C ALA A 174 -3.96 -3.89 -15.18
N LEU A 175 -5.20 -3.41 -14.99
CA LEU A 175 -5.61 -2.65 -13.80
C LEU A 175 -6.68 -3.30 -12.91
N PRO A 176 -7.80 -3.84 -13.41
CA PRO A 176 -8.84 -4.45 -12.57
C PRO A 176 -8.33 -5.58 -11.65
N PRO A 177 -7.39 -6.44 -12.07
CA PRO A 177 -6.74 -7.39 -11.16
C PRO A 177 -5.93 -6.70 -10.05
N ARG A 178 -5.29 -5.57 -10.32
CA ARG A 178 -4.55 -4.80 -9.29
C ARG A 178 -5.48 -4.17 -8.25
N VAL A 179 -6.73 -3.87 -8.62
CA VAL A 179 -7.81 -3.53 -7.66
C VAL A 179 -8.09 -4.75 -6.80
N THR A 180 -8.30 -5.93 -7.42
CA THR A 180 -8.58 -7.19 -6.71
C THR A 180 -7.50 -7.55 -5.70
N TYR A 181 -6.22 -7.41 -6.07
CA TYR A 181 -5.10 -7.72 -5.21
C TYR A 181 -5.09 -6.92 -3.88
N GLN A 182 -5.71 -5.73 -3.85
CA GLN A 182 -5.81 -4.94 -2.62
C GLN A 182 -6.63 -5.64 -1.53
N LEU A 183 -7.49 -6.61 -1.91
CA LEU A 183 -8.27 -7.40 -0.96
C LEU A 183 -7.39 -8.12 0.06
N GLY A 184 -6.19 -8.57 -0.33
CA GLY A 184 -5.23 -9.16 0.60
C GLY A 184 -4.80 -8.22 1.73
N HIS A 185 -4.70 -6.91 1.45
CA HIS A 185 -4.43 -5.91 2.49
C HIS A 185 -5.65 -5.63 3.37
N LEU A 186 -6.84 -5.54 2.78
CA LEU A 186 -8.08 -5.34 3.54
C LEU A 186 -8.31 -6.48 4.54
N MET A 187 -8.00 -7.71 4.13
CA MET A 187 -8.14 -8.90 4.97
C MET A 187 -7.23 -8.89 6.20
N LEU A 188 -6.16 -8.08 6.24
CA LEU A 188 -5.36 -7.88 7.45
C LEU A 188 -6.08 -7.01 8.50
N ARG A 189 -7.14 -6.29 8.11
CA ARG A 189 -7.82 -5.26 8.91
C ARG A 189 -9.29 -5.58 9.19
N VAL A 190 -9.67 -6.84 9.00
CA VAL A 190 -10.98 -7.37 9.39
C VAL A 190 -10.79 -8.38 10.53
N SER A 191 -11.89 -8.80 11.18
CA SER A 191 -11.80 -9.86 12.19
C SER A 191 -11.28 -11.19 11.58
N PRO A 192 -10.62 -12.07 12.34
CA PRO A 192 -10.22 -13.39 11.86
C PRO A 192 -11.36 -14.21 11.25
N GLN A 193 -12.57 -14.09 11.82
CA GLN A 193 -13.78 -14.77 11.34
C GLN A 193 -14.23 -14.22 9.98
N THR A 194 -14.22 -12.89 9.81
CA THR A 194 -14.48 -12.24 8.53
C THR A 194 -13.43 -12.67 7.50
N ALA A 195 -12.14 -12.61 7.83
CA ALA A 195 -11.06 -13.02 6.94
C ALA A 195 -11.18 -14.48 6.48
N ALA A 196 -11.51 -15.40 7.40
CA ALA A 196 -11.74 -16.81 7.06
C ALA A 196 -12.93 -17.00 6.11
N THR A 197 -14.01 -16.24 6.32
CA THR A 197 -15.19 -16.26 5.44
C THR A 197 -14.86 -15.76 4.04
N LEU A 198 -14.13 -14.65 3.93
CA LEU A 198 -13.67 -14.10 2.66
C LEU A 198 -12.73 -15.08 1.94
N ARG A 199 -11.79 -15.72 2.64
CA ARG A 199 -10.89 -16.74 2.04
C ARG A 199 -11.67 -17.88 1.38
N ARG A 200 -12.67 -18.44 2.09
CA ARG A 200 -13.51 -19.52 1.56
C ARG A 200 -14.26 -19.11 0.30
N ARG A 201 -14.87 -17.92 0.31
CA ARG A 201 -15.59 -17.36 -0.85
C ARG A 201 -14.66 -17.17 -2.05
N LEU A 202 -13.48 -16.61 -1.81
CA LEU A 202 -12.44 -16.45 -2.84
C LEU A 202 -11.93 -17.79 -3.39
N GLN A 203 -11.81 -18.82 -2.55
CA GLN A 203 -11.47 -20.17 -3.00
C GLN A 203 -12.52 -20.71 -3.98
N ASP A 204 -13.81 -20.49 -3.70
CA ASP A 204 -14.89 -20.93 -4.59
C ASP A 204 -14.88 -20.16 -5.92
N VAL A 205 -14.61 -18.85 -5.90
CA VAL A 205 -14.39 -18.05 -7.11
C VAL A 205 -13.20 -18.60 -7.92
N LEU A 206 -12.08 -18.89 -7.25
CA LEU A 206 -10.89 -19.43 -7.90
C LEU A 206 -11.17 -20.79 -8.53
N ARG A 207 -11.80 -21.72 -7.82
CA ARG A 207 -12.22 -23.04 -8.34
C ARG A 207 -13.10 -22.91 -9.56
N ARG A 208 -14.15 -22.10 -9.49
CA ARG A 208 -15.06 -21.85 -10.63
C ARG A 208 -14.31 -21.28 -11.84
N GLY A 209 -13.48 -20.26 -11.61
CA GLY A 209 -12.71 -19.63 -12.67
C GLY A 209 -11.64 -20.53 -13.29
N THR A 210 -11.24 -21.58 -12.58
CA THR A 210 -10.15 -22.50 -12.96
C THR A 210 -10.61 -23.93 -13.22
N ALA A 211 -11.92 -24.16 -13.41
CA ALA A 211 -12.50 -25.50 -13.65
C ALA A 211 -11.94 -26.29 -14.85
N PHE A 212 -11.05 -25.70 -15.66
CA PHE A 212 -10.25 -26.43 -16.66
C PHE A 212 -9.03 -27.17 -16.07
N HIS A 213 -8.68 -26.88 -14.82
CA HIS A 213 -7.59 -27.50 -14.07
C HIS A 213 -8.15 -28.63 -13.21
N ASN A 214 -7.61 -29.84 -13.39
CA ASN A 214 -8.08 -31.05 -12.70
C ASN A 214 -7.25 -31.40 -11.45
N GLY A 215 -6.26 -30.58 -11.09
CA GLY A 215 -5.37 -30.79 -9.94
C GLY A 215 -5.75 -29.94 -8.71
N PRO A 216 -4.99 -30.06 -7.60
CA PRO A 216 -5.09 -29.15 -6.46
C PRO A 216 -4.93 -27.68 -6.89
N LEU A 217 -5.58 -26.75 -6.19
CA LEU A 217 -5.52 -25.32 -6.54
C LEU A 217 -4.14 -24.72 -6.29
N GLU A 218 -3.42 -25.27 -5.33
CA GLU A 218 -2.04 -24.92 -4.96
C GLU A 218 -1.09 -25.17 -6.15
N GLU A 219 -1.38 -26.20 -6.96
CA GLU A 219 -0.60 -26.55 -8.14
C GLU A 219 -1.04 -25.79 -9.41
N LEU A 220 -2.03 -24.88 -9.30
CA LEU A 220 -2.60 -24.17 -10.44
C LEU A 220 -1.54 -23.29 -11.13
N ARG A 221 -1.32 -23.53 -12.42
CA ARG A 221 -0.44 -22.70 -13.26
C ARG A 221 -1.27 -21.80 -14.17
N LEU A 222 -1.53 -20.58 -13.71
CA LEU A 222 -2.16 -19.56 -14.53
C LEU A 222 -1.20 -19.05 -15.63
N PRO A 223 -1.71 -18.60 -16.79
CA PRO A 223 -0.88 -18.07 -17.88
C PRO A 223 0.10 -17.00 -17.39
N ARG A 224 1.37 -17.19 -17.74
CA ARG A 224 2.51 -16.42 -17.22
C ARG A 224 2.42 -14.91 -17.49
N SER A 225 2.01 -14.52 -18.69
CA SER A 225 1.99 -13.12 -19.14
C SER A 225 0.78 -12.30 -18.68
N GLU A 226 -0.28 -12.95 -18.19
CA GLU A 226 -1.57 -12.28 -18.02
C GLU A 226 -1.84 -11.98 -16.55
N ILE A 227 -1.95 -10.70 -16.21
CA ILE A 227 -2.51 -10.25 -14.93
C ILE A 227 -4.04 -10.34 -15.06
N THR A 228 -4.65 -11.21 -14.24
CA THR A 228 -6.10 -11.50 -14.23
C THR A 228 -6.65 -11.49 -12.80
N HIS A 229 -7.98 -11.42 -12.63
CA HIS A 229 -8.60 -11.51 -11.31
C HIS A 229 -8.24 -12.84 -10.64
N LEU A 230 -8.27 -13.96 -11.40
CA LEU A 230 -7.88 -15.27 -10.89
C LEU A 230 -6.44 -15.29 -10.37
N ARG A 231 -5.51 -14.62 -11.06
CA ARG A 231 -4.13 -14.52 -10.58
C ARG A 231 -4.03 -13.75 -9.27
N SER A 232 -4.77 -12.65 -9.17
CA SER A 232 -4.78 -11.84 -7.94
C SER A 232 -5.38 -12.61 -6.77
N ILE A 233 -6.47 -13.36 -7.00
CA ILE A 233 -7.08 -14.24 -6.01
C ILE A 233 -6.10 -15.35 -5.60
N HIS A 234 -5.42 -15.98 -6.57
CA HIS A 234 -4.43 -17.02 -6.31
C HIS A 234 -3.30 -16.49 -5.40
N LEU A 235 -2.77 -15.29 -5.68
CA LEU A 235 -1.78 -14.61 -4.85
C LEU A 235 -2.29 -14.33 -3.42
N ILE A 236 -3.53 -13.84 -3.28
CA ILE A 236 -4.14 -13.54 -1.98
C ILE A 236 -4.28 -14.81 -1.12
N LEU A 237 -4.65 -15.93 -1.74
CA LEU A 237 -4.96 -17.17 -1.03
C LEU A 237 -3.72 -18.01 -0.72
N HIS A 238 -2.75 -18.06 -1.62
CA HIS A 238 -1.64 -19.02 -1.57
C HIS A 238 -0.26 -18.35 -1.47
N GLY A 239 -0.22 -17.02 -1.34
CA GLY A 239 0.98 -16.29 -0.99
C GLY A 239 2.19 -16.64 -1.84
N ALA A 240 3.26 -17.10 -1.19
CA ALA A 240 4.56 -17.33 -1.81
C ALA A 240 4.48 -18.33 -2.98
N GLU A 241 3.77 -19.43 -2.78
CA GLU A 241 3.61 -20.50 -3.77
C GLU A 241 2.97 -19.99 -5.06
N ALA A 242 1.86 -19.26 -4.94
CA ALA A 242 1.20 -18.62 -6.08
C ALA A 242 2.14 -17.62 -6.79
N ALA A 243 2.93 -16.88 -6.02
CA ALA A 243 3.83 -15.88 -6.57
C ALA A 243 4.99 -16.52 -7.35
N GLU A 244 5.54 -17.66 -6.91
CA GLU A 244 6.57 -18.42 -7.63
C GLU A 244 6.05 -19.10 -8.88
N SER A 245 4.81 -19.56 -8.85
CA SER A 245 4.16 -20.14 -10.04
C SER A 245 3.97 -19.12 -11.16
N SER A 246 3.96 -17.82 -10.82
CA SER A 246 3.78 -16.71 -11.75
C SER A 246 5.11 -16.16 -12.28
N SER A 247 5.15 -15.71 -13.54
CA SER A 247 6.39 -15.17 -14.13
C SER A 247 6.63 -13.69 -13.85
N ASP A 248 5.65 -13.00 -13.27
CA ASP A 248 5.85 -11.61 -12.87
C ASP A 248 6.26 -11.58 -11.40
N HIS A 249 7.48 -11.10 -11.23
CA HIS A 249 8.24 -11.14 -10.00
C HIS A 249 8.29 -9.76 -9.33
N SER A 250 7.31 -8.90 -9.63
CA SER A 250 7.18 -7.61 -8.96
C SER A 250 7.10 -7.82 -7.45
N PRO A 251 7.98 -7.19 -6.65
CA PRO A 251 7.95 -7.30 -5.19
C PRO A 251 6.62 -6.86 -4.57
N GLU A 252 5.81 -6.07 -5.28
CA GLU A 252 4.49 -5.63 -4.81
C GLU A 252 3.51 -6.79 -4.58
N TRP A 253 3.70 -7.93 -5.26
CA TRP A 253 2.88 -9.13 -5.08
C TRP A 253 3.15 -9.87 -3.76
N TYR A 254 4.13 -9.40 -3.00
CA TYR A 254 4.58 -10.04 -1.76
C TYR A 254 4.22 -9.25 -0.50
N THR A 255 3.48 -8.14 -0.64
CA THR A 255 3.23 -7.18 0.46
C THR A 255 2.16 -7.63 1.46
N HIS A 256 1.51 -8.77 1.24
CA HIS A 256 0.65 -9.43 2.24
C HIS A 256 0.96 -10.92 2.41
N ILE A 257 2.14 -11.35 1.95
CA ILE A 257 2.61 -12.75 2.05
C ILE A 257 3.38 -12.92 3.36
N HIS A 258 2.90 -13.81 4.23
CA HIS A 258 3.42 -13.99 5.60
C HIS A 258 4.03 -15.38 5.87
N ASP A 259 3.98 -16.28 4.91
CA ASP A 259 4.31 -17.71 5.02
C ASP A 259 5.81 -18.02 4.81
N ASP A 260 6.51 -17.25 3.97
CA ASP A 260 7.94 -17.45 3.69
C ASP A 260 8.69 -16.10 3.69
N TYR A 261 9.63 -15.92 4.62
CA TYR A 261 10.45 -14.70 4.68
C TYR A 261 11.54 -14.67 3.61
N SER A 262 12.05 -15.85 3.23
CA SER A 262 13.21 -16.01 2.35
C SER A 262 12.86 -15.65 0.92
N ILE A 263 11.65 -16.00 0.48
CA ILE A 263 11.13 -15.60 -0.83
C ILE A 263 10.96 -14.09 -0.91
N VAL A 264 10.47 -13.43 0.15
CA VAL A 264 10.32 -11.96 0.18
C VAL A 264 11.69 -11.30 0.06
N GLN A 265 12.70 -11.81 0.77
CA GLN A 265 14.08 -11.32 0.64
C GLN A 265 14.64 -11.51 -0.76
N MET A 266 14.47 -12.70 -1.34
CA MET A 266 14.92 -13.02 -2.70
C MET A 266 14.27 -12.09 -3.71
N ARG A 267 12.96 -11.86 -3.62
CA ARG A 267 12.21 -11.04 -4.58
C ARG A 267 12.52 -9.56 -4.42
N ALA A 268 12.66 -9.07 -3.19
CA ALA A 268 13.17 -7.73 -2.94
C ALA A 268 14.57 -7.51 -3.56
N ALA A 269 15.41 -8.55 -3.57
CA ALA A 269 16.74 -8.52 -4.20
C ALA A 269 16.68 -8.41 -5.72
N LEU A 270 15.74 -9.12 -6.34
CA LEU A 270 15.57 -9.18 -7.79
C LEU A 270 14.85 -7.98 -8.38
N GLY A 271 14.07 -7.26 -7.57
CA GLY A 271 13.35 -6.06 -7.99
C GLY A 271 14.28 -5.08 -8.71
N ARG A 272 13.88 -4.64 -9.90
CA ARG A 272 14.72 -3.81 -10.79
C ARG A 272 14.30 -2.35 -10.81
N THR A 273 13.14 -2.00 -10.25
CA THR A 273 12.60 -0.65 -10.38
C THR A 273 12.70 0.17 -9.08
N PRO A 274 12.93 1.49 -9.17
CA PRO A 274 12.94 2.40 -8.03
C PRO A 274 11.59 2.51 -7.31
N TYR A 275 10.50 2.27 -8.03
CA TYR A 275 9.13 2.47 -7.53
C TYR A 275 8.66 1.35 -6.57
N GLU A 276 9.52 0.33 -6.35
CA GLU A 276 9.26 -0.84 -5.50
C GLU A 276 9.87 -0.70 -4.08
N LEU A 277 10.13 0.52 -3.60
CA LEU A 277 10.52 0.74 -2.21
C LEU A 277 9.27 0.72 -1.33
N ASP A 278 8.99 -0.45 -0.76
CA ASP A 278 7.80 -0.69 0.06
C ASP A 278 8.20 -1.19 1.45
N ALA A 279 8.04 -0.36 2.49
CA ALA A 279 8.46 -0.72 3.85
C ALA A 279 7.79 -2.02 4.37
N ARG A 280 6.65 -2.42 3.80
CA ARG A 280 6.00 -3.69 4.13
C ARG A 280 6.90 -4.89 3.83
N LEU A 281 7.72 -4.82 2.79
CA LEU A 281 8.67 -5.89 2.46
C LEU A 281 9.76 -6.06 3.53
N VAL A 282 10.15 -4.97 4.20
CA VAL A 282 11.10 -5.04 5.33
C VAL A 282 10.45 -5.70 6.54
N PHE A 283 9.16 -5.42 6.78
CA PHE A 283 8.42 -6.10 7.83
C PHE A 283 8.30 -7.61 7.54
N LEU A 284 7.99 -8.00 6.30
CA LEU A 284 7.77 -9.40 5.94
C LEU A 284 9.08 -10.19 5.80
N GLY A 285 10.02 -9.68 4.99
CA GLY A 285 11.33 -10.32 4.72
C GLY A 285 12.44 -9.96 5.72
N GLY A 286 12.18 -9.09 6.69
CA GLY A 286 13.16 -8.70 7.69
C GLY A 286 14.17 -7.63 7.23
N PRO A 287 15.10 -7.24 8.11
CA PRO A 287 15.98 -6.07 7.91
C PRO A 287 17.00 -6.24 6.78
N ASP A 288 17.20 -7.44 6.26
CA ASP A 288 18.07 -7.66 5.10
C ASP A 288 17.51 -7.07 3.82
N VAL A 289 16.20 -6.86 3.73
CA VAL A 289 15.57 -6.14 2.61
C VAL A 289 16.10 -4.72 2.48
N LEU A 290 16.45 -4.05 3.58
CA LEU A 290 16.98 -2.67 3.59
C LEU A 290 18.29 -2.52 2.80
N ARG A 291 19.07 -3.59 2.60
CA ARG A 291 20.31 -3.53 1.80
C ARG A 291 20.05 -3.17 0.35
N PHE A 292 18.87 -3.54 -0.18
CA PHE A 292 18.46 -3.22 -1.54
C PHE A 292 18.02 -1.77 -1.67
N TYR A 293 17.49 -1.18 -0.59
CA TYR A 293 17.01 0.20 -0.58
C TYR A 293 18.18 1.17 -0.68
N GLY A 294 19.31 0.85 -0.05
CA GLY A 294 20.53 1.63 -0.16
C GLY A 294 20.97 1.86 -1.60
N LYS A 295 20.91 0.85 -2.48
CA LYS A 295 21.26 0.99 -3.90
C LYS A 295 20.26 1.86 -4.67
N ARG A 296 18.99 1.83 -4.28
CA ARG A 296 17.89 2.53 -4.97
C ARG A 296 17.67 3.96 -4.48
N LEU A 297 18.24 4.35 -3.33
CA LEU A 297 18.15 5.73 -2.81
C LEU A 297 18.59 6.78 -3.85
N ASP A 298 19.61 6.48 -4.65
CA ASP A 298 20.11 7.39 -5.69
C ASP A 298 19.10 7.65 -6.80
N TRP A 299 18.09 6.80 -6.94
CA TRP A 299 17.05 6.92 -7.95
C TRP A 299 15.88 7.81 -7.48
N LEU A 300 15.80 8.13 -6.19
CA LEU A 300 14.78 9.05 -5.66
C LEU A 300 15.19 10.49 -5.98
N LYS A 301 14.75 11.00 -7.13
CA LYS A 301 15.17 12.32 -7.65
C LYS A 301 14.31 13.47 -7.15
N SER A 302 13.03 13.22 -6.87
CA SER A 302 12.09 14.26 -6.48
C SER A 302 11.92 14.31 -4.96
N GLN A 303 11.63 15.51 -4.42
CA GLN A 303 11.28 15.67 -3.01
C GLN A 303 10.09 14.78 -2.59
N PRO A 304 8.98 14.66 -3.36
CA PRO A 304 7.87 13.76 -3.01
C PRO A 304 8.29 12.30 -2.83
N GLN A 305 9.11 11.76 -3.75
CA GLN A 305 9.63 10.39 -3.64
C GLN A 305 10.49 10.19 -2.39
N GLN A 306 11.33 11.17 -2.06
CA GLN A 306 12.19 11.13 -0.88
C GLN A 306 11.37 11.25 0.43
N LEU A 307 10.33 12.08 0.46
CA LEU A 307 9.40 12.18 1.59
C LEU A 307 8.63 10.88 1.79
N LEU A 308 8.11 10.29 0.71
CA LEU A 308 7.43 9.00 0.76
C LEU A 308 8.34 7.92 1.33
N PHE A 309 9.56 7.83 0.80
CA PHE A 309 10.53 6.86 1.29
C PHE A 309 10.79 7.07 2.79
N LEU A 310 11.05 8.32 3.20
CA LEU A 310 11.26 8.66 4.60
C LEU A 310 10.06 8.25 5.47
N GLU A 311 8.84 8.58 5.07
CA GLU A 311 7.61 8.25 5.81
C GLU A 311 7.43 6.74 6.00
N GLN A 312 7.82 5.96 4.99
CA GLN A 312 7.75 4.51 5.03
C GLN A 312 8.84 3.87 5.92
N VAL A 313 10.10 4.32 5.82
CA VAL A 313 11.22 3.65 6.51
C VAL A 313 11.57 4.24 7.88
N ALA A 314 11.30 5.53 8.11
CA ALA A 314 11.61 6.22 9.37
C ALA A 314 10.97 5.58 10.62
N PRO A 315 9.78 4.96 10.55
CA PRO A 315 9.23 4.25 11.71
C PRO A 315 10.02 2.99 12.11
N ILE A 316 10.79 2.38 11.19
CA ILE A 316 11.46 1.09 11.42
C ILE A 316 12.66 1.29 12.36
N LYS A 317 12.67 0.59 13.49
CA LYS A 317 13.71 0.66 14.52
C LYS A 317 14.83 -0.33 14.21
N HIS A 318 15.71 0.03 13.27
CA HIS A 318 16.85 -0.83 12.91
C HIS A 318 18.11 -0.01 12.53
N PRO A 319 19.35 -0.43 12.89
CA PRO A 319 20.57 0.32 12.57
C PRO A 319 20.77 0.61 11.08
N LYS A 320 20.34 -0.30 10.20
CA LYS A 320 20.35 -0.08 8.74
C LYS A 320 19.52 1.13 8.29
N VAL A 321 18.45 1.48 9.01
CA VAL A 321 17.67 2.70 8.72
C VAL A 321 18.50 3.94 9.02
N VAL A 322 19.25 3.94 10.13
CA VAL A 322 20.19 5.04 10.46
C VAL A 322 21.18 5.26 9.32
N HIS A 323 21.77 4.20 8.76
CA HIS A 323 22.68 4.33 7.61
C HIS A 323 22.00 4.94 6.37
N LEU A 324 20.77 4.50 6.06
CA LEU A 324 20.00 5.02 4.93
C LEU A 324 19.68 6.51 5.10
N LEU A 325 19.20 6.89 6.28
CA LEU A 325 18.85 8.27 6.59
C LEU A 325 20.08 9.17 6.71
N LEU A 326 21.19 8.65 7.24
CA LEU A 326 22.47 9.36 7.23
C LEU A 326 22.84 9.71 5.79
N ARG A 327 22.82 8.75 4.87
CA ARG A 327 23.06 9.02 3.44
C ARG A 327 22.12 10.09 2.87
N MET A 328 20.82 10.02 3.17
CA MET A 328 19.85 11.02 2.73
C MET A 328 20.14 12.42 3.29
N ALA A 329 20.61 12.55 4.54
CA ALA A 329 20.90 13.84 5.15
C ALA A 329 21.92 14.68 4.35
N ARG A 330 22.79 14.04 3.57
CA ARG A 330 23.79 14.71 2.74
C ARG A 330 23.27 15.21 1.40
N THR A 331 22.47 14.40 0.72
CA THR A 331 22.17 14.60 -0.71
C THR A 331 20.70 14.88 -1.01
N SER A 332 19.82 14.77 -0.02
CA SER A 332 18.37 14.82 -0.20
C SER A 332 17.80 16.22 -0.04
N GLN A 333 16.75 16.51 -0.82
CA GLN A 333 15.91 17.70 -0.68
C GLN A 333 15.06 17.68 0.60
N VAL A 334 15.02 16.55 1.31
CA VAL A 334 14.30 16.37 2.59
C VAL A 334 15.24 16.33 3.79
N ARG A 335 16.46 16.91 3.65
CA ARG A 335 17.47 16.97 4.74
C ARG A 335 16.86 17.46 6.05
N ARG A 336 16.02 18.51 6.04
CA ARG A 336 15.41 19.05 7.26
C ARG A 336 14.59 18.01 8.01
N GLN A 337 13.77 17.24 7.30
CA GLN A 337 12.92 16.19 7.86
C GLN A 337 13.78 15.04 8.41
N VAL A 338 14.85 14.68 7.70
CA VAL A 338 15.83 13.69 8.17
C VAL A 338 16.51 14.17 9.46
N MET A 339 17.00 15.42 9.51
CA MET A 339 17.62 15.98 10.72
C MET A 339 16.65 16.02 11.90
N TRP A 340 15.38 16.36 11.64
CA TRP A 340 14.35 16.31 12.68
C TRP A 340 14.15 14.89 13.21
N TRP A 341 14.14 13.88 12.34
CA TRP A 341 14.07 12.47 12.75
C TRP A 341 15.26 12.07 13.64
N PHE A 342 16.49 12.43 13.25
CA PHE A 342 17.69 12.17 14.07
C PHE A 342 17.57 12.79 15.46
N LYS A 343 17.15 14.06 15.54
CA LYS A 343 16.92 14.74 16.84
C LYS A 343 15.86 14.08 17.68
N LYS A 344 14.72 13.72 17.07
CA LYS A 344 13.61 13.05 17.76
C LYS A 344 14.02 11.69 18.34
N HIS A 345 14.94 10.99 17.68
CA HIS A 345 15.37 9.63 18.05
C HIS A 345 16.81 9.56 18.55
N ALA A 346 17.38 10.67 19.04
CA ALA A 346 18.80 10.79 19.38
C ALA A 346 19.30 9.67 20.30
N ALA A 347 18.57 9.35 21.38
CA ALA A 347 18.96 8.28 22.32
C ALA A 347 19.15 6.90 21.68
N TYR A 348 18.39 6.59 20.62
CA TYR A 348 18.55 5.34 19.87
C TYR A 348 19.67 5.45 18.83
N VAL A 349 19.84 6.62 18.23
CA VAL A 349 20.70 6.81 17.07
C VAL A 349 22.17 7.05 17.45
N SER A 350 22.46 7.77 18.54
CA SER A 350 23.84 8.09 18.94
C SER A 350 24.72 6.84 19.09
N PRO A 351 24.31 5.75 19.79
CA PRO A 351 25.14 4.54 19.88
C PRO A 351 25.42 3.87 18.53
N VAL A 352 24.50 4.00 17.57
CA VAL A 352 24.68 3.47 16.20
C VAL A 352 25.69 4.31 15.43
N LEU A 353 25.67 5.64 15.62
CA LEU A 353 26.61 6.56 14.99
C LEU A 353 28.01 6.45 15.59
N GLU A 354 28.12 6.35 16.92
CA GLU A 354 29.39 6.12 17.62
C GLU A 354 30.09 4.87 17.08
N LYS A 355 29.35 3.75 17.00
CA LYS A 355 29.86 2.51 16.40
C LYS A 355 30.33 2.69 14.96
N LEU A 356 29.66 3.52 14.16
CA LEU A 356 30.10 3.82 12.78
C LEU A 356 31.42 4.59 12.74
N VAL A 357 31.64 5.50 13.70
CA VAL A 357 32.88 6.26 13.85
C VAL A 357 34.01 5.33 14.29
N GLU A 358 33.78 4.52 15.31
CA GLU A 358 34.74 3.55 15.86
C GLU A 358 35.21 2.54 14.80
N GLU A 359 34.29 2.02 13.99
CA GLU A 359 34.59 1.06 12.92
C GLU A 359 35.28 1.70 11.70
N GLN A 360 35.52 3.02 11.69
CA GLN A 360 36.16 3.78 10.60
C GLN A 360 35.57 3.47 9.21
N ARG A 361 34.25 3.27 9.14
CA ARG A 361 33.58 2.96 7.87
C ARG A 361 33.59 4.17 6.93
N ALA A 362 33.24 3.95 5.66
CA ALA A 362 33.12 5.01 4.65
C ALA A 362 32.19 6.17 5.06
N SER A 363 31.30 5.97 6.04
CA SER A 363 30.40 6.98 6.60
C SER A 363 30.84 7.58 7.94
N ALA A 364 32.05 7.27 8.45
CA ALA A 364 32.50 7.68 9.79
C ALA A 364 32.52 9.20 9.98
N ALA A 365 33.12 9.95 9.04
CA ALA A 365 33.14 11.42 9.11
C ALA A 365 31.73 12.03 9.11
N GLN A 366 30.80 11.41 8.39
CA GLN A 366 29.42 11.86 8.36
C GLN A 366 28.67 11.52 9.66
N ALA A 367 28.97 10.36 10.26
CA ALA A 367 28.43 9.99 11.55
C ALA A 367 28.92 10.93 12.64
N GLN A 368 30.19 11.34 12.62
CA GLN A 368 30.75 12.32 13.53
C GLN A 368 30.06 13.69 13.40
N ASP A 369 29.91 14.24 12.19
CA ASP A 369 29.19 15.50 11.96
C ASP A 369 27.75 15.46 12.49
N MET A 370 27.10 14.30 12.36
CA MET A 370 25.76 14.09 12.91
C MET A 370 25.76 14.04 14.45
N LEU A 371 26.71 13.36 15.09
CA LEU A 371 26.86 13.34 16.56
C LEU A 371 27.08 14.76 17.11
N ASP A 372 28.01 15.51 16.50
CA ASP A 372 28.29 16.90 16.85
C ASP A 372 27.01 17.77 16.73
N THR A 373 26.19 17.54 15.70
CA THR A 373 24.91 18.23 15.49
C THR A 373 23.84 17.85 16.53
N LEU A 374 23.89 16.62 17.06
CA LEU A 374 22.98 16.15 18.10
C LEU A 374 23.37 16.64 19.50
N GLY A 375 24.61 17.13 19.68
CA GLY A 375 25.12 17.57 20.98
C GLY A 375 25.44 16.40 21.91
N THR A 376 25.77 15.24 21.34
CA THR A 376 26.21 14.02 22.02
C THR A 376 27.61 13.70 21.56
#